data_AF-A0AAV3PRR6-F1
#
_entry.id   AF-A0AAV3PRR6-F1
#
_cell.length_a   1.000
_cell.length_b   1.000
_cell.length_c   1.000
_cell.angle_alpha   90.00
_cell.angle_beta   90.00
_cell.angle_gamma   90.00
#
_symmetry.space_group_name_H-M   'P 1'
#
loop_
_entity.id
_entity.type
_entity.pdbx_description
1 polymer ?
#
loop_
_entity_poly.entity_id
_entity_poly.type
_entity_poly.pdbx_seq_one_letter_code
_entity_poly.pdbx_strand_id
1 'polypeptide(L)'
;MQFKHSHITCNFPSSYLLQELLGVGAVSEGSLLWEREVAMLRQQLQNLQESHRRMMGEELSGLSIKELQNLENQMETSLRSIRMRKEQMFYDEIQDLNRKGNLIHQENVELYKKIDLLKRENQEMNKKVYGTKDTNGTQSNGFLANRLSIGDDPSEPVHLQLCQPQQDNDETGSGAANLGIKLMNIQVHQL
;
A
#
# COMPACT_ATOMS: atom_id res chain seq x y z
N MET A 1 -22.33 -45.42 -8.31
CA MET A 1 -21.08 -44.88 -7.74
C MET A 1 -21.34 -44.54 -6.28
N GLN A 2 -20.78 -45.31 -5.35
CA GLN A 2 -20.76 -44.94 -3.93
C GLN A 2 -19.32 -45.07 -3.43
N PHE A 3 -18.70 -43.93 -3.12
CA PHE A 3 -17.38 -43.87 -2.50
C PHE A 3 -17.57 -44.03 -0.99
N LYS A 4 -17.26 -45.23 -0.46
CA LYS A 4 -17.19 -45.43 0.99
C LYS A 4 -15.92 -44.77 1.51
N HIS A 5 -16.07 -43.76 2.37
CA HIS A 5 -14.98 -43.18 3.14
C HIS A 5 -14.53 -44.18 4.20
N SER A 6 -13.36 -44.78 4.01
CA SER A 6 -12.72 -45.60 5.03
C SER A 6 -12.07 -44.68 6.06
N HIS A 7 -12.62 -44.63 7.27
CA HIS A 7 -11.97 -43.97 8.40
C HIS A 7 -10.69 -44.75 8.74
N ILE A 8 -9.53 -44.16 8.46
CA ILE A 8 -8.26 -44.64 8.98
C ILE A 8 -8.23 -44.27 10.45
N THR A 9 -8.69 -45.19 11.31
CA THR A 9 -8.42 -45.11 12.75
C THR A 9 -6.94 -45.43 12.95
N CYS A 10 -6.13 -44.40 13.23
CA CYS A 10 -4.78 -44.56 13.73
C CYS A 10 -4.86 -45.14 15.15
N ASN A 11 -4.82 -46.47 15.20
CA ASN A 11 -4.78 -47.22 16.44
C ASN A 11 -3.35 -47.11 17.01
N PHE A 12 -3.09 -46.05 17.78
CA PHE A 12 -1.88 -45.99 18.60
C PHE A 12 -1.99 -47.11 19.64
N PRO A 13 -1.00 -48.02 19.74
CA PRO A 13 -1.03 -49.03 20.78
C PRO A 13 -1.08 -48.35 22.14
N SER A 14 -2.07 -48.72 22.94
CA SER A 14 -2.19 -48.31 24.34
C SER A 14 -0.84 -48.44 25.04
N SER A 15 -0.44 -47.37 25.74
CA SER A 15 0.82 -47.16 26.49
C SER A 15 1.24 -48.28 27.45
N TYR A 16 0.46 -49.36 27.56
CA TYR A 16 0.64 -50.44 28.53
C TYR A 16 1.26 -51.71 27.94
N LEU A 17 1.56 -51.78 26.64
CA LEU A 17 2.31 -52.91 26.06
C LEU A 17 3.84 -52.71 26.03
N LEU A 18 4.34 -51.57 26.52
CA LEU A 18 5.78 -51.27 26.58
C LEU A 18 6.42 -51.58 27.95
N GLN A 19 5.81 -52.47 28.75
CA GLN A 19 6.41 -52.95 30.01
C GLN A 19 6.86 -54.42 29.94
N GLU A 20 6.52 -55.19 28.90
CA GLU A 20 6.74 -56.65 28.86
C GLU A 20 7.74 -57.13 27.80
N LEU A 21 8.62 -56.25 27.34
CA LEU A 21 9.75 -56.60 26.46
C LEU A 21 11.11 -56.16 27.04
N LEU A 22 11.27 -56.25 28.35
CA LEU A 22 12.59 -56.27 29.01
C LEU A 22 13.22 -57.68 28.95
N GLY A 23 13.17 -58.28 27.76
CA GLY A 23 13.97 -59.45 27.39
C GLY A 23 15.27 -58.94 26.77
N VAL A 24 16.35 -59.02 27.54
CA VAL A 24 17.73 -58.68 27.18
C VAL A 24 18.06 -59.01 25.71
N GLY A 25 18.30 -58.00 24.88
CA GLY A 25 18.68 -58.19 23.47
C GLY A 25 19.03 -56.89 22.76
N ALA A 26 20.32 -56.52 22.82
CA ALA A 26 21.00 -55.50 22.01
C ALA A 26 20.13 -54.31 21.55
N VAL A 27 20.08 -53.25 22.38
CA VAL A 27 19.68 -51.93 21.88
C VAL A 27 20.70 -51.54 20.80
N SER A 28 20.29 -51.58 19.53
CA SER A 28 21.12 -51.16 18.40
C SER A 28 21.55 -49.71 18.64
N GLU A 29 22.82 -49.37 18.37
CA GLU A 29 23.35 -48.00 18.49
C GLU A 29 22.46 -46.98 17.79
N GLY A 30 21.86 -47.36 16.65
CA GLY A 30 20.90 -46.53 15.92
C GLY A 30 19.67 -46.15 16.75
N SER A 31 19.24 -47.01 17.67
CA SER A 31 18.09 -46.75 18.53
C SER A 31 18.37 -45.64 19.56
N LEU A 32 19.54 -45.71 20.19
CA LEU A 32 19.96 -44.71 21.18
C LEU A 32 20.27 -43.36 20.54
N LEU A 33 20.74 -43.36 19.30
CA LEU A 33 21.00 -42.14 18.55
C LEU A 33 19.71 -41.38 18.22
N TRP A 34 18.64 -42.05 17.77
CA TRP A 34 17.37 -41.36 17.49
C TRP A 34 16.70 -40.87 18.77
N GLU A 35 16.79 -41.63 19.87
CA GLU A 35 16.25 -41.19 21.17
C GLU A 35 16.95 -39.92 21.66
N ARG A 36 18.28 -39.87 21.53
CA ARG A 36 19.08 -38.69 21.86
C ARG A 36 18.72 -37.49 20.98
N GLU A 37 18.59 -37.70 19.67
CA GLU A 37 18.22 -36.64 18.72
C GLU A 37 16.83 -36.08 19.04
N VAL A 38 15.86 -36.95 19.30
CA VAL A 38 14.50 -36.55 19.68
C VAL A 38 14.51 -35.75 20.99
N ALA A 39 15.28 -36.19 21.99
CA ALA A 39 15.40 -35.47 23.25
C ALA A 39 16.03 -34.08 23.05
N MET A 40 17.07 -33.97 22.23
CA MET A 40 17.71 -32.70 21.91
C MET A 40 16.76 -31.74 21.20
N LEU A 41 16.04 -32.21 20.17
CA LEU A 41 15.07 -31.38 19.43
C LEU A 41 13.93 -30.91 20.33
N ARG A 42 13.44 -31.76 21.24
CA ARG A 42 12.43 -31.37 22.24
C ARG A 42 12.94 -30.28 23.16
N GLN A 43 14.19 -30.38 23.62
CA GLN A 43 14.81 -29.34 24.45
C GLN A 43 14.96 -28.02 23.69
N GLN A 44 15.39 -28.06 22.43
CA GLN A 44 15.51 -26.86 21.58
C GLN A 44 14.16 -26.18 21.39
N LEU A 45 13.09 -26.96 21.14
CA LEU A 45 11.73 -26.44 21.02
C LEU A 45 11.26 -25.78 22.32
N GLN A 46 11.48 -26.42 23.47
CA GLN A 46 11.11 -25.87 24.77
C GLN A 46 11.84 -24.54 25.04
N ASN A 47 13.15 -24.51 24.81
CA ASN A 47 13.95 -23.29 24.98
C ASN A 47 13.47 -22.15 24.05
N LEU A 48 13.12 -22.47 22.81
CA LEU A 48 12.60 -21.49 21.86
C LEU A 48 11.24 -20.95 22.30
N GLN A 49 10.33 -21.82 22.75
CA GLN A 49 9.01 -21.43 23.24
C GLN A 49 9.11 -20.56 24.50
N GLU A 50 9.99 -20.92 25.44
CA GLU A 50 10.25 -20.14 26.64
C GLU A 50 10.85 -18.77 26.30
N SER A 51 11.85 -18.73 25.40
CA SER A 51 12.42 -17.48 24.91
C SER A 51 11.37 -16.57 24.27
N HIS A 52 10.47 -17.14 23.45
CA HIS A 52 9.37 -16.39 22.86
C HIS A 52 8.43 -15.80 23.92
N ARG A 53 7.99 -16.59 24.91
CA ARG A 53 7.15 -16.10 26.02
C ARG A 53 7.85 -14.96 26.79
N ARG A 54 9.13 -15.13 27.11
CA ARG A 54 9.93 -14.07 27.74
C ARG A 54 10.00 -12.81 26.90
N MET A 55 10.24 -12.91 25.58
CA MET A 55 10.19 -11.75 24.67
C MET A 55 8.82 -11.07 24.59
N MET A 56 7.74 -11.81 24.91
CA MET A 56 6.39 -11.26 25.03
C MET A 56 6.09 -10.68 26.42
N GLY A 57 7.05 -10.70 27.34
CA GLY A 57 6.90 -10.21 28.71
C GLY A 57 6.25 -11.22 29.67
N GLU A 58 6.14 -12.48 29.28
CA GLU A 58 5.56 -13.57 30.08
C GLU A 58 6.65 -14.36 30.81
N GLU A 59 6.31 -15.04 31.91
CA GLU A 59 7.22 -15.95 32.64
C GLU A 59 8.59 -15.35 33.01
N LEU A 60 8.62 -14.08 33.41
CA LEU A 60 9.85 -13.36 33.78
C LEU A 60 10.35 -13.69 35.19
N SER A 61 9.54 -14.39 35.99
CA SER A 61 9.91 -14.80 37.35
C SER A 61 11.12 -15.75 37.32
N GLY A 62 12.13 -15.47 38.13
CA GLY A 62 13.34 -16.29 38.20
C GLY A 62 14.50 -15.81 37.31
N LEU A 63 14.28 -14.78 36.48
CA LEU A 63 15.36 -14.09 35.80
C LEU A 63 16.13 -13.17 36.76
N SER A 64 17.45 -13.13 36.61
CA SER A 64 18.28 -12.13 37.26
C SER A 64 18.08 -10.75 36.62
N ILE A 65 18.44 -9.69 37.37
CA ILE A 65 18.40 -8.31 36.87
C ILE A 65 19.18 -8.16 35.56
N LYS A 66 20.32 -8.83 35.44
CA LYS A 66 21.16 -8.80 34.24
C LYS A 66 20.48 -9.42 33.02
N GLU A 67 19.78 -10.54 33.21
CA GLU A 67 19.04 -11.20 32.13
C GLU A 67 17.83 -10.37 31.70
N LEU A 68 17.14 -9.75 32.67
CA LEU A 68 16.03 -8.86 32.39
C LEU A 68 16.47 -7.62 31.61
N GLN A 69 17.59 -7.01 31.99
CA GLN A 69 18.18 -5.88 31.27
C GLN A 69 18.61 -6.27 29.85
N ASN A 70 19.16 -7.48 29.67
CA ASN A 70 19.51 -7.97 28.33
C ASN A 70 18.27 -8.16 27.44
N LEU A 71 17.18 -8.69 28.02
CA LEU A 71 15.90 -8.85 27.32
C LEU A 71 15.31 -7.50 26.91
N GLU A 72 15.31 -6.54 27.84
CA GLU A 72 14.88 -5.15 27.57
C GLU A 72 15.68 -4.52 26.43
N ASN A 73 17.02 -4.57 26.50
CA ASN A 73 17.90 -4.04 25.47
C ASN A 73 17.65 -4.68 24.10
N GLN A 74 17.38 -5.99 24.06
CA GLN A 74 17.07 -6.71 22.83
C GLN A 74 15.74 -6.22 22.22
N MET A 75 14.71 -6.06 23.05
CA MET A 75 13.41 -5.54 22.62
C MET A 75 13.51 -4.09 22.16
N GLU A 76 14.22 -3.25 22.90
CA GLU A 76 14.42 -1.84 22.57
C GLU A 76 15.14 -1.70 21.22
N THR A 77 16.22 -2.45 21.00
CA THR A 77 16.98 -2.42 19.75
C THR A 77 16.17 -2.91 18.55
N SER A 78 15.41 -3.99 18.73
CA SER A 78 14.48 -4.50 17.71
C SER A 78 13.41 -3.47 17.37
N LEU A 79 12.78 -2.86 18.39
CA LEU A 79 11.74 -1.85 18.21
C LEU A 79 12.27 -0.60 17.52
N ARG A 80 13.46 -0.13 17.89
CA ARG A 80 14.15 0.99 17.22
C ARG A 80 14.38 0.68 15.75
N SER A 81 14.85 -0.53 15.44
CA SER A 81 15.11 -0.98 14.06
C SER A 81 13.82 -1.04 13.22
N ILE A 82 12.72 -1.54 13.80
CA ILE A 82 11.41 -1.60 13.15
C ILE A 82 10.88 -0.19 12.87
N ARG A 83 10.97 0.72 13.86
CA ARG A 83 10.54 2.12 13.69
C ARG A 83 11.31 2.82 12.58
N MET A 84 12.64 2.74 12.62
CA MET A 84 13.51 3.32 11.61
C MET A 84 13.18 2.81 10.20
N ARG A 85 12.96 1.49 10.05
CA ARG A 85 12.55 0.91 8.77
C ARG A 85 11.19 1.43 8.30
N LYS A 86 10.22 1.55 9.21
CA LYS A 86 8.88 2.06 8.92
C LYS A 86 8.92 3.52 8.50
N GLU A 87 9.71 4.33 9.19
CA GLU A 87 9.93 5.74 8.86
C GLU A 87 10.58 5.89 7.48
N GLN A 88 11.62 5.10 7.18
CA GLN A 88 12.24 5.12 5.86
C GLN A 88 11.25 4.77 4.74
N MET A 89 10.44 3.72 4.92
CA MET A 89 9.42 3.35 3.94
C MET A 89 8.40 4.47 3.70
N PHE A 90 7.94 5.14 4.76
CA PHE A 90 7.01 6.26 4.60
C PHE A 90 7.66 7.47 3.95
N TYR A 91 8.91 7.76 4.30
CA TYR A 91 9.67 8.83 3.66
C TYR A 91 9.77 8.57 2.15
N ASP A 92 10.16 7.37 1.76
CA ASP A 92 10.29 6.98 0.35
C ASP A 92 8.95 7.08 -0.40
N GLU A 93 7.85 6.62 0.22
CA GLU A 93 6.50 6.70 -0.36
C GLU A 93 6.05 8.17 -0.55
N ILE A 94 6.28 9.02 0.46
CA ILE A 94 5.95 10.46 0.36
C ILE A 94 6.73 11.12 -0.77
N GLN A 95 8.02 10.80 -0.92
CA GLN A 95 8.86 11.34 -1.99
C GLN A 95 8.38 10.89 -3.37
N ASP A 96 8.06 9.61 -3.53
CA ASP A 96 7.56 9.07 -4.80
C ASP A 96 6.20 9.68 -5.19
N LEU A 97 5.27 9.79 -4.23
CA LEU A 97 3.98 10.44 -4.45
C LEU A 97 4.12 11.92 -4.81
N ASN A 98 5.02 12.65 -4.14
CA ASN A 98 5.28 14.05 -4.46
C ASN A 98 5.83 14.20 -5.88
N ARG A 99 6.79 13.36 -6.26
CA ARG A 99 7.34 13.33 -7.63
C ARG A 99 6.25 13.05 -8.67
N LYS A 100 5.41 12.04 -8.44
CA LYS A 100 4.28 11.71 -9.33
C LYS A 100 3.29 12.87 -9.44
N GLY A 101 2.94 13.49 -8.32
CA GLY A 101 2.06 14.66 -8.28
C GLY A 101 2.60 15.82 -9.12
N ASN A 102 3.90 16.12 -8.99
CA ASN A 102 4.55 17.18 -9.77
C ASN A 102 4.55 16.88 -11.27
N LEU A 103 4.83 15.63 -11.67
CA LEU A 103 4.80 15.22 -13.08
C LEU A 103 3.40 15.38 -13.68
N ILE A 104 2.37 14.87 -13.00
CA ILE A 104 0.98 14.98 -13.45
C ILE A 104 0.55 16.45 -13.53
N HIS A 105 0.97 17.27 -12.56
CA HIS A 105 0.68 18.71 -12.58
C HIS A 105 1.30 19.39 -13.80
N GLN A 106 2.57 19.09 -14.11
CA GLN A 106 3.25 19.62 -15.30
C GLN A 106 2.55 19.20 -16.60
N GLU A 107 2.19 17.92 -16.73
CA GLU A 107 1.45 17.42 -17.89
C GLU A 107 0.09 18.11 -18.06
N ASN A 108 -0.65 18.30 -16.97
CA ASN A 108 -1.92 19.01 -17.00
C ASN A 108 -1.74 20.46 -17.46
N VAL A 109 -0.73 21.18 -16.97
CA VAL A 109 -0.43 22.55 -17.41
C VAL A 109 -0.15 22.60 -18.91
N GLU A 110 0.63 21.67 -19.44
CA GLU A 110 0.91 21.60 -20.88
C GLU A 110 -0.33 21.26 -21.71
N LEU A 111 -1.18 20.37 -21.22
CA LEU A 111 -2.46 20.06 -21.87
C LEU A 111 -3.40 21.27 -21.90
N TYR A 112 -3.49 22.03 -20.81
CA TYR A 112 -4.27 23.27 -20.77
C TYR A 112 -3.78 24.29 -21.80
N LYS A 113 -2.47 24.52 -21.89
CA LYS A 113 -1.88 25.41 -22.91
C LYS A 113 -2.24 24.96 -24.34
N LYS A 114 -2.19 23.65 -24.59
CA LYS A 114 -2.53 23.08 -25.91
C LYS A 114 -4.01 23.25 -26.25
N ILE A 115 -4.91 23.05 -25.28
CA ILE A 115 -6.34 23.30 -25.44
C ILE A 115 -6.59 24.78 -25.78
N ASP A 116 -5.94 25.70 -25.08
CA ASP A 116 -6.12 27.13 -25.30
C ASP A 116 -5.58 27.59 -26.67
N LEU A 117 -4.50 26.98 -27.16
CA LEU A 117 -4.02 27.16 -28.53
C LEU A 117 -5.05 26.67 -29.56
N LEU A 118 -5.52 25.44 -29.42
CA LEU A 118 -6.51 24.85 -30.34
C LEU A 118 -7.82 25.64 -30.36
N LYS A 119 -8.29 26.13 -29.21
CA LYS A 119 -9.48 26.99 -29.11
C LYS A 119 -9.30 28.27 -29.93
N ARG A 120 -8.13 28.92 -29.83
CA ARG A 120 -7.82 30.13 -30.60
C ARG A 120 -7.75 29.86 -32.11
N GLU A 121 -7.04 28.79 -32.52
CA GLU A 121 -6.95 28.39 -33.92
C GLU A 121 -8.32 28.05 -34.51
N ASN A 122 -9.17 27.32 -33.77
CA ASN A 122 -10.51 26.98 -34.20
C ASN A 122 -11.41 28.22 -34.33
N GLN A 123 -11.29 29.20 -33.42
CA GLN A 123 -11.97 30.48 -33.56
C GLN A 123 -11.52 31.25 -34.81
N GLU A 124 -10.21 31.25 -35.12
CA GLU A 124 -9.68 31.88 -36.33
C GLU A 124 -10.18 31.19 -37.60
N MET A 125 -10.17 29.85 -37.63
CA MET A 125 -10.69 29.07 -38.75
C MET A 125 -12.18 29.32 -38.98
N ASN A 126 -13.00 29.31 -37.92
CA ASN A 126 -14.43 29.63 -38.04
C ASN A 126 -14.67 31.05 -38.58
N LYS A 127 -13.87 32.04 -38.16
CA LYS A 127 -13.93 33.39 -38.75
C LYS A 127 -13.60 33.38 -40.24
N LYS A 128 -12.65 32.58 -40.70
CA LYS A 128 -12.30 32.48 -42.13
C LYS A 128 -13.37 31.76 -42.97
N VAL A 129 -13.98 30.71 -42.43
CA VAL A 129 -15.01 29.90 -43.13
C VAL A 129 -16.35 30.65 -43.25
N TYR A 130 -16.73 31.43 -42.24
CA TYR A 130 -18.01 32.16 -42.22
C TYR A 130 -17.89 33.68 -42.43
N GLY A 131 -16.67 34.22 -42.51
CA GLY A 131 -16.40 35.66 -42.63
C GLY A 131 -16.47 36.22 -44.04
N THR A 132 -16.61 35.38 -45.07
CA THR A 132 -16.87 35.83 -46.46
C THR A 132 -18.37 35.85 -46.74
N LYS A 133 -19.07 36.81 -46.13
CA LYS A 133 -20.34 37.34 -46.68
C LYS A 133 -20.10 38.76 -47.17
N ASP A 134 -19.33 38.87 -48.24
CA ASP A 134 -19.37 40.08 -49.04
C ASP A 134 -20.51 39.89 -50.05
N THR A 135 -21.58 40.66 -49.91
CA THR A 135 -22.19 41.47 -50.98
C THR A 135 -23.59 41.97 -50.59
N ASN A 136 -23.70 43.30 -50.66
CA ASN A 136 -24.88 44.08 -51.04
C ASN A 136 -25.98 44.27 -49.99
N GLY A 137 -26.03 45.50 -49.47
CA GLY A 137 -27.24 46.04 -48.88
C GLY A 137 -28.38 46.05 -49.90
N THR A 138 -29.53 45.50 -49.51
CA THR A 138 -30.88 45.96 -49.89
C THR A 138 -31.90 45.18 -49.04
N GLN A 139 -32.61 45.94 -48.20
CA GLN A 139 -34.00 45.82 -47.74
C GLN A 139 -34.62 44.45 -47.37
N SER A 140 -35.13 44.43 -46.12
CA SER A 140 -36.52 44.12 -45.76
C SER A 140 -37.11 42.75 -46.09
N ASN A 141 -37.39 41.96 -45.04
CA ASN A 141 -38.75 41.78 -44.51
C ASN A 141 -38.74 40.73 -43.40
N GLY A 142 -39.32 41.07 -42.25
CA GLY A 142 -39.64 40.09 -41.22
C GLY A 142 -40.76 39.18 -41.68
N PHE A 143 -40.77 37.93 -41.22
CA PHE A 143 -41.99 37.25 -40.76
C PHE A 143 -41.57 36.04 -39.93
N LEU A 144 -42.10 36.00 -38.71
CA LEU A 144 -41.88 34.93 -37.73
C LEU A 144 -42.56 33.63 -38.17
N ALA A 145 -42.02 32.55 -37.60
CA ALA A 145 -42.68 31.29 -37.26
C ALA A 145 -43.01 30.33 -38.40
N ASN A 146 -42.24 29.23 -38.45
CA ASN A 146 -42.83 27.91 -38.52
C ASN A 146 -42.12 26.97 -37.55
N ARG A 147 -42.85 26.67 -36.47
CA ARG A 147 -42.63 25.57 -35.55
C ARG A 147 -43.10 24.30 -36.23
N LEU A 148 -42.18 23.45 -36.68
CA LEU A 148 -42.42 22.03 -36.90
C LEU A 148 -41.31 21.26 -36.20
N SER A 149 -41.70 20.52 -35.15
CA SER A 149 -40.87 19.54 -34.47
C SER A 149 -40.48 18.42 -35.45
N ILE A 150 -39.18 18.20 -35.63
CA ILE A 150 -38.53 16.90 -35.86
C ILE A 150 -37.03 17.15 -35.63
N GLY A 151 -36.40 16.21 -34.91
CA GLY A 151 -35.20 16.40 -34.10
C GLY A 151 -34.00 17.07 -34.76
N ASP A 152 -33.43 18.03 -34.02
CA ASP A 152 -32.01 18.30 -33.98
C ASP A 152 -31.74 18.93 -32.60
N ASP A 153 -31.27 18.07 -31.70
CA ASP A 153 -30.78 18.42 -30.37
C ASP A 153 -29.68 19.48 -30.56
N PRO A 154 -29.84 20.73 -30.06
CA PRO A 154 -28.74 21.67 -30.11
C PRO A 154 -27.79 21.18 -29.03
N SER A 155 -26.83 20.33 -29.43
CA SER A 155 -25.69 19.97 -28.60
C SER A 155 -25.16 21.27 -28.00
N GLU A 156 -25.50 21.51 -26.74
CA GLU A 156 -24.86 22.52 -25.94
C GLU A 156 -23.37 22.27 -26.13
N PRO A 157 -22.57 23.29 -26.50
CA PRO A 157 -21.13 23.12 -26.50
C PRO A 157 -20.81 22.69 -25.09
N VAL A 158 -20.41 21.43 -24.91
CA VAL A 158 -20.18 20.83 -23.60
C VAL A 158 -19.21 21.76 -22.89
N HIS A 159 -19.75 22.58 -21.99
CA HIS A 159 -18.96 23.45 -21.15
C HIS A 159 -18.42 22.54 -20.06
N LEU A 160 -17.45 21.71 -20.44
CA LEU A 160 -16.60 20.99 -19.51
C LEU A 160 -15.84 22.07 -18.75
N GLN A 161 -16.48 22.56 -17.69
CA GLN A 161 -15.86 23.33 -16.64
C GLN A 161 -14.97 22.36 -15.88
N LEU A 162 -13.86 21.97 -16.50
CA LEU A 162 -12.75 21.38 -15.80
C LEU A 162 -12.32 22.41 -14.76
N CYS A 163 -12.11 21.96 -13.52
CA CYS A 163 -11.49 22.76 -12.48
C CYS A 163 -10.27 23.45 -13.08
N GLN A 164 -10.37 24.77 -13.27
CA GLN A 164 -9.21 25.59 -13.56
C GLN A 164 -8.18 25.28 -12.47
N PRO A 165 -6.89 25.15 -12.79
CA PRO A 165 -5.89 25.16 -11.75
C PRO A 165 -6.09 26.49 -11.03
N GLN A 166 -6.53 26.45 -9.77
CA GLN A 166 -6.55 27.63 -8.93
C GLN A 166 -5.14 28.20 -9.00
N GLN A 167 -5.02 29.41 -9.52
CA GLN A 167 -3.83 30.21 -9.36
C GLN A 167 -3.77 30.65 -7.89
N ASP A 168 -3.45 29.71 -7.02
CA ASP A 168 -2.86 30.08 -5.74
C ASP A 168 -1.42 30.46 -6.07
N ASN A 169 -1.21 31.78 -6.19
CA ASN A 169 0.08 32.40 -5.91
C ASN A 169 0.41 32.11 -4.45
N ASP A 170 0.82 30.87 -4.17
CA ASP A 170 1.19 30.43 -2.86
C ASP A 170 2.65 29.96 -2.90
N GLU A 171 3.52 30.82 -2.37
CA GLU A 171 4.72 30.40 -1.64
C GLU A 171 4.40 29.47 -0.45
N THR A 172 3.20 28.91 -0.37
CA THR A 172 2.64 28.13 0.74
C THR A 172 2.25 26.71 0.34
N GLY A 173 2.80 26.15 -0.74
CA GLY A 173 2.66 24.71 -1.05
C GLY A 173 3.80 23.82 -0.53
N SER A 174 4.97 24.42 -0.35
CA SER A 174 6.19 23.70 0.07
C SER A 174 6.25 23.50 1.59
N GLY A 175 5.50 24.29 2.36
CA GLY A 175 5.54 24.31 3.83
C GLY A 175 5.03 23.02 4.46
N ALA A 176 3.89 22.47 4.03
CA ALA A 176 3.28 21.31 4.68
C ALA A 176 4.05 20.00 4.41
N ALA A 177 4.48 19.79 3.16
CA ALA A 177 5.31 18.63 2.81
C ALA A 177 6.72 18.73 3.43
N ASN A 178 7.32 19.94 3.45
CA ASN A 178 8.58 20.14 4.16
C ASN A 178 8.41 20.07 5.67
N LEU A 179 7.29 20.50 6.25
CA LEU A 179 7.01 20.30 7.67
C LEU A 179 6.93 18.82 8.00
N GLY A 180 6.26 18.00 7.17
CA GLY A 180 6.24 16.55 7.33
C GLY A 180 7.64 15.92 7.28
N ILE A 181 8.44 16.30 6.28
CA ILE A 181 9.83 15.83 6.14
C ILE A 181 10.73 16.34 7.28
N LYS A 182 10.52 17.57 7.74
CA LYS A 182 11.33 18.23 8.78
C LYS A 182 10.94 17.75 10.19
N LEU A 183 9.66 17.46 10.43
CA LEU A 183 9.16 16.78 11.63
C LEU A 183 9.72 15.36 11.71
N MET A 184 9.69 14.59 10.61
CA MET A 184 10.31 13.26 10.56
C MET A 184 11.82 13.32 10.79
N ASN A 185 12.55 14.25 10.16
CA ASN A 185 14.00 14.41 10.38
C ASN A 185 14.36 14.78 11.83
N ILE A 186 13.50 15.53 12.53
CA ILE A 186 13.70 15.85 13.96
C ILE A 186 13.48 14.59 14.82
N GLN A 187 12.52 13.73 14.48
CA GLN A 187 12.29 12.46 15.18
C GLN A 187 13.39 11.42 14.92
N VAL A 188 13.93 11.34 13.71
CA VAL A 188 15.09 10.48 13.38
C VAL A 188 16.33 10.87 14.19
N HIS A 189 16.52 12.15 14.50
CA HIS A 189 17.63 12.62 15.35
C HIS A 189 17.38 12.52 16.87
N GLN A 190 16.17 12.15 17.31
CA GLN A 190 15.79 12.09 18.73
C GLN A 190 15.61 10.65 19.27
N LEU A 191 15.96 9.61 18.49
CA LEU A 191 15.92 8.18 18.87
C LEU A 191 17.30 7.53 18.89
#